data_AF-E6QN11-F1
#
_entry.id   AF-E6QN11-F1
#
_cell.length_a   1.000
_cell.length_b   1.000
_cell.length_c   1.000
_cell.angle_alpha   90.00
_cell.angle_beta   90.00
_cell.angle_gamma   90.00
#
_symmetry.space_group_name_H-M   'P 1'
#
loop_
_entity.id
_entity.type
_entity.pdbx_description
1 polymer ?
#
loop_
_entity_poly.entity_id
_entity_poly.type
_entity_poly.pdbx_seq_one_letter_code
_entity_poly.pdbx_strand_id
1 'polypeptide(L)'
;MAEADLMQIGRYTLRTWGIRQAERYLSGLEACCQLLADHAPLGRECGEIRPGLRRMEHGSHVIFFRQRKNGILVSRILHERMVPASHRLEDQR
;
A
#
# COMPACT_ATOMS: atom_id res chain seq x y z
N MET A 1 0.46 -12.91 2.17
CA MET A 1 1.40 -12.24 1.24
C MET A 1 0.63 -11.19 0.46
N ALA A 2 1.30 -10.22 -0.16
CA ALA A 2 0.63 -9.11 -0.87
C ALA A 2 -0.40 -9.56 -1.91
N GLU A 3 -0.16 -10.67 -2.61
CA GLU A 3 -1.11 -11.27 -3.56
C GLU A 3 -2.42 -11.70 -2.87
N ALA A 4 -2.31 -12.33 -1.70
CA ALA A 4 -3.49 -12.72 -0.91
C ALA A 4 -4.23 -11.50 -0.37
N ASP A 5 -3.50 -10.44 -0.01
CA ASP A 5 -4.09 -9.17 0.39
C ASP A 5 -4.90 -8.57 -0.80
N LEU A 6 -4.32 -8.49 -2.01
CA LEU A 6 -5.02 -8.01 -3.22
C LEU A 6 -6.27 -8.83 -3.54
N MET A 7 -6.20 -10.16 -3.46
CA MET A 7 -7.37 -11.02 -3.66
C MET A 7 -8.48 -10.73 -2.67
N GLN A 8 -8.14 -10.52 -1.39
CA GLN A 8 -9.11 -10.19 -0.36
C GLN A 8 -9.74 -8.80 -0.59
N ILE A 9 -8.92 -7.82 -0.95
CA ILE A 9 -9.37 -6.46 -1.30
C ILE A 9 -10.31 -6.49 -2.49
N GLY A 10 -9.96 -7.21 -3.56
CA GLY A 10 -10.78 -7.35 -4.76
C GLY A 10 -12.13 -8.00 -4.44
N ARG A 11 -12.13 -9.12 -3.72
CA ARG A 11 -13.36 -9.82 -3.31
C ARG A 11 -14.25 -8.96 -2.41
N TYR A 12 -13.67 -8.26 -1.44
CA TYR A 12 -14.41 -7.37 -0.55
C TYR A 12 -15.02 -6.20 -1.33
N THR A 13 -14.21 -5.53 -2.16
CA THR A 13 -14.64 -4.37 -2.94
C THR A 13 -15.74 -4.76 -3.95
N LEU A 14 -15.57 -5.89 -4.64
CA LEU A 14 -16.57 -6.45 -5.55
C LEU A 14 -17.90 -6.71 -4.85
N ARG A 15 -17.86 -7.39 -3.68
CA ARG A 15 -19.08 -7.72 -2.92
C ARG A 15 -19.79 -6.49 -2.38
N THR A 16 -19.04 -5.44 -2.04
CA THR A 16 -19.59 -4.26 -1.35
C THR A 16 -20.09 -3.20 -2.32
N TRP A 17 -19.41 -3.00 -3.45
CA TRP A 17 -19.67 -1.90 -4.38
C TRP A 17 -19.79 -2.31 -5.86
N GLY A 18 -19.63 -3.59 -6.17
CA GLY A 18 -19.75 -4.11 -7.53
C GLY A 18 -18.47 -4.03 -8.37
N ILE A 19 -18.55 -4.59 -9.58
CA ILE A 19 -17.39 -4.88 -10.42
C ILE A 19 -16.63 -3.63 -10.87
N ARG A 20 -17.33 -2.57 -11.28
CA ARG A 20 -16.69 -1.32 -11.73
C ARG A 20 -15.86 -0.67 -10.65
N GLN A 21 -16.33 -0.72 -9.40
CA GLN A 21 -15.57 -0.20 -8.26
C GLN A 21 -14.35 -1.07 -7.98
N ALA A 22 -14.50 -2.40 -8.04
CA ALA A 22 -13.40 -3.34 -7.82
C ALA A 22 -12.28 -3.16 -8.84
N GLU A 23 -12.62 -3.09 -10.13
CA GLU A 23 -11.66 -2.85 -11.21
C GLU A 23 -10.93 -1.52 -11.01
N ARG A 24 -11.68 -0.42 -10.83
CA ARG A 24 -11.10 0.91 -10.62
C ARG A 24 -10.14 0.94 -9.43
N TYR A 25 -10.52 0.29 -8.32
CA TYR A 25 -9.72 0.30 -7.10
C TYR A 25 -8.45 -0.55 -7.23
N LEU A 26 -8.55 -1.73 -7.84
CA LEU A 26 -7.38 -2.60 -8.08
C LEU A 26 -6.41 -1.97 -9.09
N SER A 27 -6.91 -1.35 -10.16
CA SER A 27 -6.05 -0.60 -11.11
C SER A 27 -5.37 0.59 -10.45
N GLY A 28 -6.04 1.27 -9.51
CA GLY A 28 -5.43 2.35 -8.72
C GLY A 28 -4.27 1.86 -7.85
N LEU A 29 -4.43 0.71 -7.19
CA LEU A 29 -3.38 0.07 -6.39
C LEU A 29 -2.20 -0.37 -7.27
N GLU A 30 -2.47 -0.93 -8.46
CA GLU A 30 -1.45 -1.33 -9.42
C GLU A 30 -0.65 -0.12 -9.92
N ALA A 31 -1.32 0.95 -10.35
CA ALA A 31 -0.66 2.17 -10.80
C ALA A 31 0.20 2.80 -9.69
N CYS A 32 -0.27 2.75 -8.44
CA CYS A 32 0.50 3.18 -7.29
C CYS A 32 1.76 2.32 -7.08
N CYS A 33 1.67 1.00 -7.21
CA CYS A 33 2.83 0.11 -7.15
C CYS A 33 3.83 0.37 -8.28
N GLN A 34 3.35 0.65 -9.49
CA GLN A 34 4.21 0.99 -10.63
C GLN A 34 4.97 2.30 -10.38
N LEU A 35 4.26 3.35 -9.94
CA LEU A 35 4.88 4.62 -9.54
C LEU A 35 5.98 4.42 -8.49
N LEU A 36 5.74 3.56 -7.49
CA LEU A 36 6.71 3.26 -6.45
C LEU A 36 7.89 2.41 -6.96
N ALA A 37 7.68 1.56 -7.97
CA ALA A 37 8.76 0.84 -8.63
C ALA A 37 9.72 1.80 -9.34
N ASP A 38 9.20 2.85 -9.97
CA ASP A 38 9.98 3.87 -10.65
C ASP A 38 10.62 4.87 -9.68
N HIS A 39 9.90 5.21 -8.60
CA HIS A 39 10.29 6.24 -7.64
C HIS A 39 10.02 5.83 -6.18
N ALA A 40 10.75 4.81 -5.71
CA ALA A 40 10.64 4.31 -4.34
C ALA A 40 10.75 5.37 -3.22
N PRO A 41 11.50 6.50 -3.35
CA PRO A 41 11.53 7.60 -2.38
C PRO A 41 10.21 8.32 -2.14
N LEU A 42 9.18 8.13 -2.97
CA LEU A 42 7.86 8.73 -2.73
C LEU A 42 7.13 8.11 -1.53
N GLY A 43 7.50 6.90 -1.10
CA GLY A 43 6.92 6.28 0.09
C GLY A 43 7.58 6.77 1.38
N ARG A 44 6.77 6.92 2.43
CA ARG A 44 7.24 7.27 3.77
C ARG A 44 8.08 6.14 4.36
N GLU A 45 9.19 6.49 4.99
CA GLU A 45 10.02 5.52 5.70
C GLU A 45 9.33 5.00 6.96
N CYS A 46 9.49 3.72 7.23
CA CYS A 46 8.99 3.01 8.42
C CYS A 46 10.11 2.16 9.01
N GLY A 47 11.33 2.71 9.03
CA GLY A 47 12.53 2.06 9.53
C GLY A 47 12.41 1.60 10.98
N GLU A 48 11.61 2.32 11.78
CA GLU A 48 11.25 1.98 13.17
C GLU A 48 10.53 0.63 13.30
N ILE A 49 9.74 0.23 12.30
CA ILE A 49 9.02 -1.05 12.29
C ILE A 49 9.98 -2.14 11.82
N ARG A 50 10.63 -1.91 10.67
CA ARG A 50 11.68 -2.77 10.11
C ARG A 50 12.62 -1.93 9.24
N PRO A 51 13.95 -2.09 9.35
CA PRO A 51 14.88 -1.39 8.48
C PRO A 51 14.57 -1.57 6.98
N GLY A 52 14.66 -0.46 6.24
CA GLY A 52 14.39 -0.40 4.81
C GLY A 52 12.91 -0.58 4.41
N LEU A 53 11.99 -0.67 5.38
CA LEU A 53 10.56 -0.70 5.13
C LEU A 53 10.05 0.70 4.81
N ARG A 54 9.19 0.79 3.80
CA ARG A 54 8.46 1.99 3.41
C ARG A 54 6.97 1.71 3.27
N ARG A 55 6.18 2.78 3.31
CA ARG A 55 4.73 2.73 3.08
C ARG A 55 4.22 3.83 2.17
N MET A 56 3.09 3.57 1.53
CA MET A 56 2.30 4.58 0.81
C MET A 56 0.80 4.28 0.96
N GLU A 57 0.02 5.30 1.25
CA GLU A 57 -1.43 5.25 1.36
C GLU A 57 -2.10 5.35 -0.02
N HIS A 58 -3.12 4.52 -0.27
CA HIS A 58 -3.96 4.57 -1.45
C HIS A 58 -5.41 4.24 -1.10
N GLY A 59 -6.25 5.28 -0.99
CA GLY A 59 -7.60 5.14 -0.43
C GLY A 59 -7.53 4.54 0.98
N SER A 60 -8.33 3.51 1.25
CA SER A 60 -8.36 2.85 2.57
C SER A 60 -7.28 1.80 2.82
N HIS A 61 -6.31 1.65 1.91
CA HIS A 61 -5.24 0.66 2.03
C HIS A 61 -3.86 1.32 2.07
N VAL A 62 -2.92 0.64 2.74
CA VAL A 62 -1.54 1.04 2.91
C VAL A 62 -0.65 -0.04 2.30
N ILE A 63 0.17 0.35 1.33
CA ILE A 63 1.10 -0.51 0.61
C ILE A 63 2.44 -0.48 1.35
N PHE A 64 2.86 -1.61 1.90
CA PHE A 64 4.17 -1.76 2.54
C PHE A 64 5.16 -2.38 1.58
N PHE A 65 6.30 -1.74 1.37
CA PHE A 65 7.29 -2.17 0.39
C PHE A 65 8.73 -1.91 0.83
N ARG A 66 9.68 -2.48 0.10
CA ARG A 66 11.11 -2.18 0.22
C ARG A 66 11.68 -1.86 -1.15
N GLN A 67 12.61 -0.91 -1.22
CA GLN A 67 13.35 -0.64 -2.44
C GLN A 67 14.31 -1.81 -2.76
N ARG A 68 14.42 -2.13 -4.05
CA ARG A 68 15.37 -3.10 -4.63
C ARG A 68 16.12 -2.41 -5.77
N LYS A 69 17.15 -3.08 -6.29
CA LYS A 69 18.00 -2.54 -7.37
C LYS A 69 17.20 -2.16 -8.64
N ASN A 70 16.15 -2.93 -8.95
CA ASN A 70 15.36 -2.78 -10.17
C ASN A 70 13.86 -2.61 -9.86
N GLY A 71 13.52 -1.86 -8.81
CA GLY A 71 12.14 -1.57 -8.44
C GLY A 71 11.86 -1.74 -6.96
N ILE A 72 10.71 -2.31 -6.62
CA ILE A 72 10.29 -2.54 -5.23
C ILE A 72 9.87 -3.99 -4.98
N LEU A 73 9.91 -4.38 -3.71
CA LEU A 73 9.28 -5.59 -3.21
C LEU A 73 8.09 -5.20 -2.33
N VAL A 74 6.87 -5.40 -2.82
CA VAL A 74 5.64 -5.21 -2.04
C VAL A 74 5.50 -6.36 -1.05
N SER A 75 5.56 -6.05 0.24
CA SER A 75 5.49 -7.03 1.31
C SER A 75 4.05 -7.34 1.73
N ARG A 76 3.21 -6.29 1.89
CA ARG A 76 1.81 -6.37 2.33
C ARG A 76 1.01 -5.20 1.78
N ILE A 77 -0.30 -5.40 1.62
CA ILE A 77 -1.27 -4.32 1.40
C ILE A 77 -2.33 -4.44 2.49
N LEU A 78 -2.33 -3.53 3.45
CA LEU A 78 -3.19 -3.64 4.63
C LEU A 78 -4.26 -2.56 4.61
N HIS A 79 -5.46 -2.87 5.11
CA HIS A 79 -6.44 -1.83 5.37
C HIS A 79 -5.89 -0.88 6.45
N GLU A 80 -6.12 0.44 6.32
CA GLU A 80 -5.57 1.47 7.22
C GLU A 80 -5.85 1.18 8.71
N ARG A 81 -7.04 0.65 9.02
CA ARG A 81 -7.47 0.23 10.37
C ARG A 81 -6.63 -0.91 10.99
N MET A 82 -5.90 -1.67 10.17
CA MET A 82 -4.99 -2.74 10.63
C MET A 82 -3.57 -2.23 10.84
N VAL A 83 -3.27 -1.01 10.40
CA VAL A 83 -1.96 -0.39 10.60
C VAL A 83 -1.90 0.13 12.03
N PRO A 84 -0.93 -0.31 12.84
CA PRO A 84 -0.74 0.25 14.18
C PRO A 84 -0.60 1.77 14.06
N ALA A 85 -1.20 2.51 14.99
CA ALA A 85 -0.98 3.93 15.13
C ALA A 85 0.43 4.20 15.68
N SER A 86 1.49 3.75 14.99
CA SER A 86 2.83 4.26 15.21
C SER A 86 2.87 5.69 14.67
N HIS A 87 2.55 6.56 15.63
CA HIS A 87 2.72 8.01 15.75
C HIS A 87 2.18 8.94 14.66
N ARG A 88 1.08 9.58 15.06
CA ARG A 88 0.70 10.97 14.78
C ARG A 88 1.77 11.93 15.34
N LEU A 89 2.88 12.10 14.64
CA LEU A 89 3.82 13.24 14.67
C LEU A 89 4.49 13.10 13.29
N GLU A 90 4.24 13.89 12.27
CA GLU A 90 4.44 15.33 12.15
C GLU A 90 3.41 15.87 11.15
N ASP A 91 2.44 16.64 11.65
CA ASP A 91 1.79 17.70 10.88
C ASP A 91 1.84 18.94 11.77
N GLN A 92 3.02 19.57 11.77
CA GLN A 92 3.20 20.91 12.26
C GLN A 92 4.43 21.52 11.59
N ARG A 93 4.28 21.92 10.33
CA ARG A 93 4.91 23.12 9.76
C ARG A 93 4.03 23.68 8.65
#